data_AF-A0A2P5C7C4-F1
#
_entry.id   AF-A0A2P5C7C4-F1
#
_cell.length_a   1.000
_cell.length_b   1.000
_cell.length_c   1.000
_cell.angle_alpha   90.00
_cell.angle_beta   90.00
_cell.angle_gamma   90.00
#
_symmetry.space_group_name_H-M   'P 1'
#
loop_
_entity.id
_entity.type
_entity.pdbx_description
1 polymer ?
#
loop_
_entity_poly.entity_id
_entity_poly.type
_entity_poly.pdbx_seq_one_letter_code
_entity_poly.pdbx_strand_id
1 'polypeptide(L)'
;ENKADDTLSCVNTIIHSMYNTIVGFERLKDEYFQCSNFEIIYQETLENSTPTHTDMLIRDGYLFKGVKLCNPRISLRDFLVWELFARGLTRHFGRNKSIILVEDRFYWPSLK
;
A
#
# COMPACT_ATOMS: atom_id res chain seq x y z
N GLU A 1 -18.25 16.34 10.77
CA GLU A 1 -16.90 16.11 10.23
C GLU A 1 -16.91 14.74 9.58
N ASN A 2 -16.69 14.69 8.26
CA ASN A 2 -17.02 13.54 7.42
C ASN A 2 -15.84 12.56 7.38
N LYS A 3 -15.91 11.48 8.16
CA LYS A 3 -14.91 10.39 8.18
C LYS A 3 -14.56 9.83 6.79
N ALA A 4 -15.48 9.93 5.83
CA ALA A 4 -15.27 9.53 4.44
C ALA A 4 -14.35 10.49 3.66
N ASP A 5 -14.43 11.80 3.90
CA ASP A 5 -13.62 12.82 3.23
C ASP A 5 -12.16 12.73 3.69
N ASP A 6 -11.94 12.51 4.98
CA ASP A 6 -10.60 12.33 5.55
C ASP A 6 -9.91 11.07 5.00
N THR A 7 -10.67 9.99 4.82
CA THR A 7 -10.18 8.72 4.25
C THR A 7 -9.76 8.90 2.79
N LEU A 8 -10.58 9.59 1.99
CA LEU A 8 -10.29 9.87 0.58
C LEU A 8 -9.05 10.76 0.42
N SER A 9 -8.95 11.82 1.24
CA SER A 9 -7.80 12.73 1.26
C SER A 9 -6.50 12.01 1.62
N CYS A 10 -6.55 11.11 2.60
CA CYS A 10 -5.40 10.29 3.01
C CYS A 10 -4.92 9.38 1.87
N VAL A 11 -5.83 8.67 1.22
CA VAL A 11 -5.49 7.78 0.09
C VAL A 11 -4.84 8.55 -1.06
N ASN A 12 -5.42 9.69 -1.47
CA ASN A 12 -4.87 10.50 -2.56
C ASN A 12 -3.47 11.02 -2.22
N THR A 13 -3.24 11.41 -0.98
CA THR A 13 -1.92 11.87 -0.51
C THR A 13 -0.88 10.74 -0.62
N ILE A 14 -1.24 9.50 -0.26
CA ILE A 14 -0.35 8.34 -0.38
C ILE A 14 0.00 8.08 -1.83
N ILE A 15 -0.99 8.00 -2.73
CA ILE A 15 -0.77 7.75 -4.17
C ILE A 15 0.18 8.80 -4.75
N HIS A 16 -0.11 10.09 -4.51
CA HIS A 16 0.71 11.18 -5.02
C HIS A 16 2.13 11.16 -4.46
N SER A 17 2.31 10.85 -3.17
CA SER A 17 3.64 10.70 -2.57
C SER A 17 4.44 9.57 -3.23
N MET A 18 3.81 8.42 -3.50
CA MET A 18 4.48 7.27 -4.11
C MET A 18 4.88 7.55 -5.55
N TYR A 19 4.00 8.16 -6.34
CA TYR A 19 4.30 8.55 -7.72
C TYR A 19 5.53 9.45 -7.84
N ASN A 20 5.71 10.38 -6.90
CA ASN A 20 6.86 11.30 -6.89
C ASN A 20 8.15 10.67 -6.36
N THR A 21 8.04 9.57 -5.60
CA THR A 21 9.19 8.97 -4.90
C THR A 21 9.71 7.74 -5.64
N ILE A 22 8.83 6.97 -6.26
CA ILE A 22 9.14 5.68 -6.89
C ILE A 22 8.96 5.83 -8.41
N VAL A 23 10.07 5.73 -9.13
CA VAL A 23 10.05 5.67 -10.60
C VAL A 23 9.33 4.40 -11.03
N GLY A 24 8.34 4.54 -11.91
CA GLY A 24 7.57 3.40 -12.42
C GLY A 24 6.48 2.91 -11.47
N PHE A 25 6.03 3.73 -10.51
CA PHE A 25 4.97 3.36 -9.56
C PHE A 25 3.64 2.99 -10.24
N GLU A 26 3.38 3.47 -11.46
CA GLU A 26 2.24 3.07 -12.27
C GLU A 26 2.23 1.57 -12.60
N ARG A 27 3.40 0.93 -12.68
CA ARG A 27 3.53 -0.50 -13.00
C ARG A 27 3.01 -1.40 -11.88
N LEU A 28 2.86 -0.86 -10.66
CA LEU A 28 2.32 -1.57 -9.50
C LEU A 28 0.93 -2.16 -9.79
N LYS A 29 0.15 -1.50 -10.65
CA LYS A 29 -1.19 -1.95 -11.05
C LYS A 29 -1.14 -3.30 -11.76
N ASP A 30 -0.17 -3.47 -12.65
CA ASP A 30 -0.01 -4.70 -13.44
C ASP A 30 0.49 -5.86 -12.57
N GLU A 31 1.20 -5.56 -11.49
CA GLU A 31 1.78 -6.57 -10.61
C GLU A 31 0.78 -7.22 -9.68
N TYR A 32 -0.38 -6.60 -9.43
CA TYR A 32 -1.43 -7.23 -8.64
C TYR A 32 -1.85 -8.56 -9.27
N PHE A 33 -1.98 -8.61 -10.60
CA PHE A 33 -2.31 -9.83 -11.35
C PHE A 33 -1.20 -10.89 -11.30
N GLN A 34 0.03 -10.51 -11.00
CA GLN A 34 1.18 -11.43 -10.97
C GLN A 34 1.54 -11.86 -9.54
N CYS A 35 0.85 -11.32 -8.54
CA CYS A 35 1.16 -11.57 -7.14
C CYS A 35 0.18 -12.59 -6.57
N SER A 36 0.63 -13.79 -6.25
CA SER A 36 -0.24 -14.85 -5.70
C SER A 36 -0.99 -14.46 -4.42
N ASN A 37 -0.51 -13.42 -3.70
CA ASN A 37 -1.18 -12.90 -2.51
C ASN A 37 -2.33 -11.93 -2.82
N PHE A 38 -2.38 -11.37 -4.02
CA PHE A 38 -3.29 -10.29 -4.39
C PHE A 38 -4.02 -10.48 -5.71
N GLU A 39 -3.61 -11.41 -6.57
CA GLU A 39 -4.20 -11.65 -7.88
C GLU A 39 -5.71 -11.90 -7.77
N ILE A 40 -6.11 -12.89 -6.98
CA ILE A 40 -7.50 -13.24 -6.74
C ILE A 40 -8.25 -12.06 -6.11
N ILE A 41 -7.68 -11.46 -5.05
CA ILE A 41 -8.29 -10.33 -4.34
C ILE A 41 -8.54 -9.15 -5.28
N TYR A 42 -7.56 -8.82 -6.11
CA TYR A 42 -7.60 -7.70 -7.03
C TYR A 42 -8.63 -7.93 -8.15
N GLN A 43 -8.64 -9.14 -8.74
CA GLN A 43 -9.62 -9.49 -9.76
C GLN A 43 -11.04 -9.48 -9.21
N GLU A 44 -11.27 -10.10 -8.05
CA GLU A 44 -12.59 -10.12 -7.43
C GLU A 44 -13.08 -8.71 -7.03
N THR A 45 -12.17 -7.86 -6.57
CA THR A 45 -12.48 -6.46 -6.23
C THR A 45 -12.80 -5.63 -7.49
N LEU A 46 -12.14 -5.89 -8.62
CA LEU A 46 -12.46 -5.25 -9.91
C LEU A 46 -13.85 -5.63 -10.42
N GLU A 47 -14.19 -6.92 -10.33
CA GLU A 47 -15.46 -7.45 -10.82
C GLU A 47 -16.65 -7.12 -9.88
N ASN A 48 -16.38 -6.55 -8.69
CA ASN A 48 -17.34 -6.35 -7.60
C ASN A 48 -18.06 -7.66 -7.20
N SER A 49 -17.38 -8.80 -7.38
CA SER A 49 -18.00 -10.12 -7.36
C SER A 49 -18.09 -10.75 -5.97
N THR A 50 -17.22 -10.38 -5.01
CA THR A 50 -17.12 -11.13 -3.75
C THR A 50 -17.28 -10.28 -2.47
N PRO A 51 -18.11 -10.74 -1.51
CA PRO A 51 -18.22 -10.14 -0.17
C PRO A 51 -17.12 -10.64 0.81
N THR A 52 -16.20 -11.50 0.38
CA THR A 52 -15.16 -12.10 1.25
C THR A 52 -14.04 -11.10 1.59
N HIS A 53 -13.83 -10.09 0.74
CA HIS A 53 -12.80 -9.06 0.88
C HIS A 53 -13.42 -7.66 1.04
N THR A 54 -14.46 -7.52 1.86
CA THR A 54 -15.19 -6.26 2.06
C THR A 54 -14.35 -5.09 2.57
N ASP A 55 -13.15 -5.36 3.11
CA ASP A 55 -12.21 -4.34 3.58
C ASP A 55 -11.24 -3.85 2.48
N MET A 56 -11.30 -4.46 1.28
CA MET A 56 -10.47 -4.12 0.14
C MET A 56 -11.22 -3.22 -0.85
N LEU A 57 -10.53 -2.20 -1.36
CA LEU A 57 -11.08 -1.25 -2.32
C LEU A 57 -10.03 -0.91 -3.38
N ILE A 58 -10.45 -0.74 -4.62
CA ILE A 58 -9.58 -0.24 -5.70
C ILE A 58 -9.83 1.26 -5.89
N ARG A 59 -8.75 2.04 -5.89
CA ARG A 59 -8.76 3.49 -6.16
C ARG A 59 -7.65 3.81 -7.14
N ASP A 60 -7.99 4.44 -8.27
CA ASP A 60 -7.08 4.74 -9.38
C ASP A 60 -6.27 3.52 -9.89
N GLY A 61 -6.83 2.31 -9.76
CA GLY A 61 -6.17 1.05 -10.12
C GLY A 61 -5.20 0.51 -9.06
N TYR A 62 -5.17 1.08 -7.86
CA TYR A 62 -4.40 0.60 -6.72
C TYR A 62 -5.30 -0.04 -5.68
N LEU A 63 -4.86 -1.18 -5.13
CA LEU A 63 -5.60 -1.90 -4.11
C LEU A 63 -5.30 -1.32 -2.72
N PHE A 64 -6.34 -1.06 -1.93
CA PHE A 64 -6.25 -0.54 -0.57
C PHE A 64 -7.00 -1.42 0.42
N LYS A 65 -6.45 -1.54 1.63
CA LYS A 65 -7.14 -2.07 2.81
C LYS A 65 -7.36 -0.91 3.80
N GLY A 66 -8.56 -0.35 3.83
CA GLY A 66 -8.82 0.93 4.51
C GLY A 66 -8.02 2.08 3.87
N VAL A 67 -7.10 2.70 4.62
CA VAL A 67 -6.19 3.75 4.11
C VAL A 67 -4.81 3.22 3.71
N LYS A 68 -4.57 1.91 3.81
CA LYS A 68 -3.25 1.29 3.56
C LYS A 68 -3.15 0.79 2.14
N LEU A 69 -2.08 1.14 1.44
CA LEU A 69 -1.81 0.67 0.09
C LEU A 69 -1.31 -0.79 0.12
N CYS A 70 -1.97 -1.67 -0.62
CA CYS A 70 -1.56 -3.07 -0.75
C CYS A 70 -0.33 -3.15 -1.68
N ASN A 71 0.78 -3.71 -1.21
CA ASN A 71 2.02 -3.80 -1.99
C ASN A 71 2.29 -5.23 -2.50
N PRO A 72 2.12 -5.48 -3.82
CA PRO A 72 2.35 -6.79 -4.42
C PRO A 72 3.84 -7.14 -4.63
N ARG A 73 4.75 -6.15 -4.66
CA ARG A 73 6.15 -6.32 -5.07
C ARG A 73 7.08 -6.53 -3.89
N ILE A 74 7.78 -7.67 -3.83
CA ILE A 74 8.79 -7.94 -2.80
C ILE A 74 9.93 -6.92 -2.86
N SER A 75 10.44 -6.61 -4.05
CA SER A 75 11.51 -5.62 -4.23
C SER A 75 11.08 -4.21 -3.79
N LEU A 76 9.80 -3.85 -3.98
CA LEU A 76 9.27 -2.58 -3.48
C LEU A 76 9.16 -2.58 -1.95
N ARG A 77 8.85 -3.72 -1.33
CA ARG A 77 8.86 -3.85 0.15
C ARG A 77 10.25 -3.56 0.69
N ASP A 78 11.29 -4.18 0.13
CA ASP A 78 12.67 -3.98 0.57
C ASP A 78 13.14 -2.54 0.32
N PHE A 79 12.78 -1.95 -0.83
CA PHE A 79 13.08 -0.56 -1.14
C PHE A 79 12.39 0.41 -0.17
N LEU A 80 11.08 0.24 0.10
CA LEU A 80 10.34 1.10 1.04
C LEU A 80 10.90 1.00 2.46
N VAL A 81 11.22 -0.21 2.90
CA VAL A 81 11.87 -0.44 4.19
C VAL A 81 13.22 0.27 4.22
N TRP A 82 14.07 0.07 3.21
CA TRP A 82 15.39 0.69 3.11
C TRP A 82 15.33 2.22 3.01
N GLU A 83 14.44 2.78 2.20
CA GLU A 83 14.27 4.23 2.02
C GLU A 83 13.86 4.89 3.34
N LEU A 84 12.92 4.29 4.07
CA LEU A 84 12.52 4.79 5.39
C LEU A 84 13.65 4.67 6.42
N PHE A 85 14.52 3.65 6.31
CA PHE A 85 15.74 3.56 7.10
C PHE A 85 16.79 4.63 6.70
N ALA A 86 16.99 4.86 5.39
CA ALA A 86 18.04 5.73 4.84
C ALA A 86 17.71 7.22 4.95
N ARG A 87 16.43 7.61 4.84
CA ARG A 87 15.97 9.02 4.97
C ARG A 87 16.02 9.57 6.40
N GLY A 88 16.66 8.88 7.35
CA GLY A 88 17.10 9.48 8.61
C GLY A 88 16.00 9.82 9.62
N LEU A 89 14.76 9.36 9.44
CA LEU A 89 13.73 9.36 10.51
C LEU A 89 14.08 8.41 11.68
N THR A 90 15.25 7.78 11.63
CA THR A 90 15.79 6.84 12.61
C THR A 90 16.99 7.38 13.37
N ARG A 91 17.40 8.66 13.22
CA ARG A 91 18.53 9.22 14.00
C ARG A 91 18.32 9.12 15.52
N HIS A 92 17.07 8.91 15.98
CA HIS A 92 16.72 8.72 17.39
C HIS A 92 15.81 7.52 17.71
N PHE A 93 15.44 6.68 16.73
CA PHE A 93 14.43 5.64 16.95
C PHE A 93 14.87 4.27 16.41
N GLY A 94 14.86 3.27 17.31
CA GLY A 94 15.30 1.90 17.02
C GLY A 94 14.46 1.19 15.95
N ARG A 95 14.95 0.00 15.53
CA ARG A 95 14.46 -0.88 14.45
C ARG A 95 12.93 -1.07 14.38
N ASN A 96 12.22 -0.93 15.49
CA ASN A 96 10.77 -1.14 15.59
C ASN A 96 9.92 -0.01 14.99
N LYS A 97 10.40 1.25 14.92
CA LYS A 97 9.55 2.36 14.44
C LYS A 97 9.41 2.45 12.92
N SER A 98 10.38 1.92 12.17
CA SER A 98 10.31 1.85 10.71
C SER A 98 9.24 0.85 10.25
N ILE A 99 9.12 -0.28 10.94
CA ILE A 99 8.08 -1.29 10.68
C ILE A 99 6.71 -0.68 10.94
N ILE A 100 6.52 0.01 12.07
CA ILE A 100 5.27 0.69 12.40
C ILE A 100 4.86 1.70 11.31
N LEU A 101 5.81 2.47 10.76
CA LEU A 101 5.51 3.44 9.71
C LEU A 101 5.13 2.77 8.37
N VAL A 102 5.77 1.64 8.06
CA VAL A 102 5.41 0.81 6.90
C VAL A 102 4.02 0.22 7.10
N GLU A 103 3.73 -0.32 8.28
CA GLU A 103 2.44 -0.89 8.64
C GLU A 103 1.32 0.14 8.68
N ASP A 104 1.62 1.39 9.02
CA ASP A 104 0.65 2.48 9.03
C ASP A 104 0.15 2.82 7.62
N ARG A 105 1.02 2.68 6.61
CA ARG A 105 0.75 3.15 5.23
C ARG A 105 0.57 2.05 4.21
N PHE A 106 1.08 0.85 4.47
CA PHE A 106 1.08 -0.27 3.54
C PHE A 106 0.55 -1.55 4.17
N TYR A 107 0.06 -2.44 3.31
CA TYR A 107 -0.40 -3.76 3.69
C TYR A 107 0.17 -4.83 2.76
N TRP A 108 0.59 -5.95 3.34
CA TRP A 108 0.75 -7.22 2.65
C TRP A 108 0.66 -8.39 3.63
N PRO A 109 0.27 -9.60 3.20
CA PRO A 109 -0.03 -10.70 4.13
C PRO A 109 1.16 -11.14 5.02
N SER A 110 2.39 -10.92 4.58
CA SER A 110 3.59 -11.25 5.35
C SER A 110 4.16 -10.10 6.18
N LEU A 111 3.49 -8.94 6.21
CA LEU A 111 3.82 -7.82 7.09
C LEU A 111 3.28 -8.14 8.49
N LYS A 112 4.14 -8.06 9.52
CA LYS A 112 3.87 -8.45 10.90
C LYS A 112 4.43 -7.42 11.87
#